data_AF-Q14PB0-F1
#
_entry.id   AF-Q14PB0-F1
#
_cell.length_a   1.000
_cell.length_b   1.000
_cell.length_c   1.000
_cell.angle_alpha   90.00
_cell.angle_beta   90.00
_cell.angle_gamma   90.00
#
_symmetry.space_group_name_H-M   'P 1'
#
loop_
_entity.id
_entity.type
_entity.pdbx_description
1 polymer ?
#
loop_
_entity_poly.entity_id
_entity_poly.type
_entity_poly.pdbx_seq_one_letter_code
_entity_poly.pdbx_strand_id
1 'polypeptide(L)' 'MKTLKDMMKDLTDITVEEQKINEYLEDTDLSCADLSCADLRDANLQGTDLRSADLRCANLKGIKITKQQLEQLTVIEEDE' A
#
# COMPACT_ATOMS: atom_id res chain seq x y z
N MET A 1 8.44 -11.98 3.63
CA MET A 1 7.51 -10.92 3.19
C MET A 1 7.00 -10.24 4.44
N LYS A 2 7.09 -8.91 4.56
CA LYS A 2 6.50 -8.19 5.69
C LYS A 2 4.98 -8.21 5.55
N THR A 3 4.26 -8.33 6.66
CA THR A 3 2.80 -8.19 6.63
C THR A 3 2.42 -6.71 6.53
N LEU A 4 1.23 -6.43 6.04
CA LEU A 4 0.66 -5.07 6.02
C LEU A 4 0.67 -4.42 7.42
N LYS A 5 0.44 -5.21 8.48
CA LYS A 5 0.52 -4.75 9.86
C LYS A 5 1.95 -4.32 10.26
N ASP A 6 2.95 -5.13 9.92
CA ASP A 6 4.35 -4.81 10.21
C ASP A 6 4.77 -3.53 9.48
N MET A 7 4.35 -3.39 8.22
CA MET A 7 4.64 -2.21 7.41
C MET A 7 3.98 -0.94 7.97
N MET A 8 2.72 -1.01 8.39
CA MET A 8 2.04 0.13 9.03
C MET A 8 2.79 0.59 10.28
N LYS A 9 3.24 -0.34 11.10
CA LYS A 9 4.03 -0.02 12.29
C LYS A 9 5.34 0.66 11.90
N ASP A 10 6.04 0.15 10.90
CA ASP A 10 7.32 0.72 10.47
C ASP A 10 7.18 2.12 9.85
N LEU A 11 6.10 2.37 9.10
CA LEU A 11 5.88 3.63 8.36
C LEU A 11 5.21 4.71 9.19
N THR A 12 4.28 4.34 10.08
CA THR A 12 3.43 5.29 10.82
C THR A 12 3.65 5.30 12.33
N ASP A 13 4.45 4.36 12.85
CA ASP A 13 4.63 4.08 14.28
C ASP A 13 3.33 3.69 15.02
N ILE A 14 2.29 3.28 14.26
CA ILE A 14 1.00 2.84 14.79
C ILE A 14 0.93 1.32 14.78
N THR A 15 0.46 0.73 15.89
CA THR A 15 0.10 -0.69 15.94
C THR A 15 -1.41 -0.84 15.89
N VAL A 16 -1.91 -1.57 14.88
CA VAL A 16 -3.35 -1.80 14.67
C VAL A 16 -3.70 -3.28 14.77
N GLU A 17 -4.96 -3.58 15.11
CA GLU A 17 -5.50 -4.94 15.00
C GLU A 17 -5.71 -5.30 13.53
N GLU A 18 -5.50 -6.56 13.17
CA GLU A 18 -5.56 -7.02 11.77
C GLU A 18 -6.91 -6.73 11.12
N GLN A 19 -8.01 -6.90 11.87
CA GLN A 19 -9.37 -6.64 11.41
C GLN A 19 -9.66 -5.16 11.14
N LYS A 20 -8.83 -4.24 11.66
CA LYS A 20 -9.00 -2.80 11.51
C LYS A 20 -8.04 -2.17 10.52
N ILE A 21 -7.07 -2.91 9.99
CA ILE A 21 -6.06 -2.39 9.05
C ILE A 21 -6.69 -1.55 7.92
N ASN A 22 -7.78 -2.05 7.34
CA ASN A 22 -8.48 -1.36 6.25
C ASN A 22 -9.08 0.00 6.66
N GLU A 23 -9.55 0.15 7.91
CA GLU A 23 -10.07 1.42 8.41
C GLU A 23 -8.97 2.47 8.58
N TYR A 24 -7.74 2.03 8.86
CA TYR A 24 -6.60 2.92 8.99
C TYR A 24 -6.02 3.31 7.62
N LEU A 25 -6.02 2.40 6.66
CA LEU A 25 -5.49 2.67 5.32
C LEU A 25 -6.31 3.69 4.56
N GLU A 26 -7.62 3.73 4.82
CA GLU A 26 -8.50 4.80 4.35
C GLU A 26 -7.94 6.14 4.85
N ASP A 27 -7.44 6.95 3.90
CA ASP A 27 -6.79 8.24 4.13
C ASP A 27 -5.38 8.24 4.77
N THR A 28 -4.67 7.09 4.81
CA THR A 28 -3.23 7.11 5.16
C THR A 28 -2.41 7.72 4.02
N ASP A 29 -1.48 8.60 4.38
CA ASP A 29 -0.42 9.06 3.48
C ASP A 29 0.71 8.03 3.40
N LEU A 30 0.75 7.27 2.30
CA LEU A 30 1.86 6.38 1.94
C LEU A 30 2.64 6.92 0.75
N SER A 31 2.57 8.22 0.48
CA SER A 31 3.32 8.82 -0.62
C SER A 31 4.83 8.62 -0.41
N CYS A 32 5.53 8.26 -1.48
CA CYS A 32 6.95 7.92 -1.47
C CYS A 32 7.35 6.74 -0.57
N ALA A 33 6.40 5.96 -0.04
CA ALA A 33 6.71 4.82 0.82
C ALA A 33 7.41 3.70 0.04
N ASP A 34 8.37 3.03 0.67
CA ASP A 34 8.92 1.77 0.18
C ASP A 34 7.96 0.63 0.54
N LEU A 35 7.14 0.24 -0.43
CA LEU A 35 6.23 -0.90 -0.35
C LEU A 35 6.74 -2.06 -1.22
N SER A 36 8.04 -2.06 -1.55
CA SER A 36 8.61 -3.08 -2.41
C SER A 36 8.53 -4.46 -1.74
N CYS A 37 8.15 -5.47 -2.52
CA CYS A 37 7.92 -6.84 -2.03
C CYS A 37 6.88 -6.97 -0.90
N ALA A 38 6.01 -5.97 -0.71
CA ALA A 38 4.96 -5.97 0.29
C ALA A 38 3.86 -6.99 0.00
N ASP A 39 3.28 -7.56 1.05
CA ASP A 39 2.05 -8.35 0.92
C ASP A 39 0.83 -7.47 1.17
N LEU A 40 0.23 -6.95 0.08
CA LEU A 40 -0.94 -6.07 0.10
C LEU A 40 -2.23 -6.79 -0.30
N ARG A 41 -2.25 -8.13 -0.26
CA ARG A 41 -3.40 -8.92 -0.72
C ARG A 41 -4.69 -8.51 -0.02
N ASP A 42 -5.74 -8.34 -0.82
CA ASP A 42 -7.09 -8.00 -0.38
C ASP A 42 -7.20 -6.70 0.46
N ALA A 43 -6.15 -5.88 0.48
CA ALA A 43 -6.12 -4.63 1.23
C ALA A 43 -7.08 -3.59 0.63
N ASN A 44 -7.79 -2.87 1.50
CA ASN A 44 -8.53 -1.68 1.09
C ASN A 44 -7.60 -0.46 1.12
N LEU A 45 -7.15 -0.03 -0.06
CA LEU A 45 -6.31 1.15 -0.22
C LEU A 45 -7.11 2.34 -0.80
N GLN A 46 -8.43 2.31 -0.73
CA GLN A 46 -9.27 3.44 -1.15
C GLN A 46 -8.95 4.65 -0.27
N GLY A 47 -8.71 5.81 -0.90
CA GLY A 47 -8.36 7.04 -0.18
C GLY A 47 -6.89 7.15 0.25
N THR A 48 -6.14 6.04 0.28
CA THR A 48 -4.69 6.06 0.56
C THR A 48 -3.93 6.85 -0.51
N ASP A 49 -3.04 7.73 -0.08
CA ASP A 49 -2.11 8.38 -1.01
C ASP A 49 -0.96 7.43 -1.36
N LEU A 50 -0.89 7.00 -2.61
CA LEU A 50 0.14 6.09 -3.12
C LEU A 50 1.09 6.79 -4.11
N ARG A 51 1.05 8.13 -4.20
CA ARG A 51 1.89 8.87 -5.16
C ARG A 51 3.36 8.56 -4.90
N SER A 52 4.07 8.16 -5.96
CA SER A 52 5.49 7.81 -5.92
C SER A 52 5.87 6.67 -4.95
N ALA A 53 4.91 5.91 -4.42
CA ALA A 53 5.22 4.72 -3.63
C ALA A 53 5.88 3.64 -4.50
N ASP A 54 6.89 2.96 -3.96
CA ASP A 54 7.54 1.85 -4.66
C ASP A 54 6.73 0.57 -4.43
N LEU A 55 6.04 0.10 -5.47
CA LEU A 55 5.22 -1.12 -5.44
C LEU A 55 5.88 -2.30 -6.17
N ARG A 56 7.18 -2.22 -6.50
CA ARG A 56 7.90 -3.29 -7.20
C ARG A 56 7.79 -4.60 -6.43
N CYS A 57 7.46 -5.69 -7.13
CA CYS A 57 7.27 -7.03 -6.55
C CYS A 57 6.19 -7.12 -5.45
N ALA A 58 5.38 -6.09 -5.22
CA ALA A 58 4.30 -6.12 -4.23
C ALA A 58 3.17 -7.05 -4.69
N ASN A 59 2.56 -7.77 -3.75
CA ASN A 59 1.41 -8.60 -4.02
C ASN A 59 0.13 -7.75 -4.00
N LEU A 60 -0.28 -7.27 -5.17
CA LEU A 60 -1.47 -6.41 -5.35
C LEU A 60 -2.76 -7.19 -5.65
N LYS A 61 -2.78 -8.50 -5.44
CA LYS A 61 -3.96 -9.32 -5.74
C LYS A 61 -5.13 -8.90 -4.84
N GLY A 62 -6.26 -8.54 -5.45
CA GLY A 62 -7.49 -8.24 -4.74
C GLY A 62 -7.52 -6.88 -4.04
N ILE A 63 -6.52 -6.00 -4.27
CA ILE A 63 -6.54 -4.66 -3.69
C ILE A 63 -7.78 -3.90 -4.17
N LYS A 64 -8.30 -3.02 -3.29
CA LYS A 64 -9.32 -2.05 -3.66
C LYS A 64 -8.68 -0.68 -3.74
N ILE A 65 -8.79 -0.07 -4.91
CA ILE A 65 -8.35 1.31 -5.19
C ILE A 65 -9.44 2.01 -6.01
N THR A 66 -9.43 3.34 -6.03
CA THR A 66 -10.30 4.13 -6.89
C THR A 66 -9.72 4.26 -8.31
N LYS A 67 -10.58 4.58 -9.29
CA LYS A 67 -10.14 4.88 -10.66
C LYS A 67 -9.10 6.01 -10.69
N GLN A 68 -9.30 7.04 -9.88
CA GLN A 68 -8.40 8.18 -9.79
C GLN A 68 -7.03 7.79 -9.22
N GLN A 69 -6.96 6.85 -8.28
CA GLN A 69 -5.67 6.34 -7.78
C GLN A 69 -4.95 5.52 -8.86
N LEU A 70 -5.67 4.68 -9.61
CA LEU A 70 -5.09 3.93 -10.72
C LEU A 70 -4.43 4.84 -11.76
N GLU A 71 -5.06 5.98 -12.08
CA GLU A 71 -4.52 6.98 -13.01
C GLU A 71 -3.26 7.71 -12.49
N GLN A 72 -3.01 7.68 -11.18
CA GLN A 72 -1.84 8.28 -10.54
C GLN A 72 -0.68 7.29 -10.33
N LEU A 73 -0.95 5.98 -10.42
CA LEU A 73 0.09 4.97 -10.31
C LEU A 73 1.02 5.07 -11.52
N THR A 74 2.33 5.11 -11.23
CA THR A 74 3.37 5.07 -12.27
C THR A 74 3.75 3.62 -12.50
N VAL A 75 3.80 3.19 -13.76
CA VAL A 75 4.40 1.90 -14.12
C VAL A 75 5.89 2.01 -13.88
N ILE A 76 6.40 1.23 -12.93
CA ILE A 76 7.83 1.14 -12.66
C ILE A 76 8.33 0.04 -13.61
N GLU A 77 9.05 0.42 -14.66
CA GLU A 77 9.68 -0.54 -15.55
C GLU A 77 10.79 -1.27 -14.77
N GLU A 78 10.86 -2.59 -14.91
CA GLU A 78 12.06 -3.32 -14.51
C GLU A 78 13.10 -3.06 -15.60
N ASP A 79 14.20 -2.37 -15.25
CA ASP A 79 15.39 -2.40 -16.10
C ASP A 79 15.81 -3.89 -16.24
N GLU A 80 15.86 -4.39 -17.48
CA GLU A 80 16.17 -5.80 -17.84
C GLU A 80 17.47 -6.35 -17.20
#